data_AF-A0AAY5KCB0-F1
#
_entry.id   AF-A0AAY5KCB0-F1
#
_cell.length_a   1.000
_cell.length_b   1.000
_cell.length_c   1.000
_cell.angle_alpha   90.00
_cell.angle_beta   90.00
_cell.angle_gamma   90.00
#
_symmetry.space_group_name_H-M   'P 1'
#
loop_
_entity.id
_entity.type
_entity.pdbx_description
1 polymer ?
#
loop_
_entity_poly.entity_id
_entity_poly.type
_entity_poly.pdbx_seq_one_letter_code
_entity_poly.pdbx_strand_id
1 'polypeptide(L)'
;MASQTWQLESSLRRSARLGLEVLERASRRSVDWSSISPSRSTTPTEGNAGVEEQGDSSHTNLDDAFETIAEFMAQTTCHCKNFYMSETEPGINERDHVCRYHSRSPQHTGTSLQQTRKHARSLHEDFHIEVSPGTYMITAGTEDSQQQTRLVRIQAGESMNLTFHL
;
A
#
# COMPACT_ATOMS: atom_id res chain seq x y z
N MET A 1 -0.79 -39.74 -21.32
CA MET A 1 -1.66 -39.29 -20.20
C MET A 1 -1.13 -39.65 -18.82
N ALA A 2 -0.40 -40.76 -18.63
CA ALA A 2 0.11 -41.16 -17.32
C ALA A 2 1.18 -40.23 -16.68
N SER A 3 1.92 -39.45 -17.48
CA SER A 3 2.97 -38.57 -16.97
C SER A 3 2.44 -37.33 -16.22
N GLN A 4 1.29 -36.80 -16.65
CA GLN A 4 0.69 -35.60 -16.05
C GLN A 4 0.07 -35.90 -14.67
N THR A 5 -0.52 -37.08 -14.50
CA THR A 5 -1.10 -37.50 -13.21
C THR A 5 -0.03 -37.77 -12.15
N TRP A 6 1.11 -38.34 -12.55
CA TRP A 6 2.28 -38.52 -11.68
C TRP A 6 2.87 -37.19 -11.21
N GLN A 7 2.96 -36.19 -12.09
CA GLN A 7 3.46 -34.87 -11.73
C GLN A 7 2.53 -34.16 -10.73
N LEU A 8 1.21 -34.24 -10.95
CA LEU A 8 0.22 -33.66 -10.03
C LEU A 8 0.26 -34.31 -8.65
N GLU A 9 0.27 -35.64 -8.57
CA GLU A 9 0.34 -36.38 -7.30
C GLU A 9 1.65 -36.07 -6.54
N SER A 10 2.78 -35.99 -7.26
CA SER A 10 4.07 -35.62 -6.66
C SER A 10 4.08 -34.18 -6.12
N SER A 11 3.34 -33.27 -6.76
CA SER A 11 3.20 -31.88 -6.33
C SER A 11 2.35 -31.81 -5.06
N LEU A 12 1.19 -32.48 -5.06
CA LEU A 12 0.29 -32.52 -3.91
C LEU A 12 0.97 -33.10 -2.66
N ARG A 13 1.71 -34.21 -2.81
CA ARG A 13 2.48 -34.81 -1.70
C ARG A 13 3.54 -33.87 -1.14
N ARG A 14 4.25 -33.14 -2.02
CA ARG A 14 5.25 -32.16 -1.58
C ARG A 14 4.60 -31.01 -0.83
N SER A 15 3.51 -30.46 -1.34
CA SER A 15 2.75 -29.38 -0.69
C SER A 15 2.19 -29.80 0.67
N ALA A 16 1.66 -31.03 0.78
CA ALA A 16 1.17 -31.57 2.04
C ALA A 16 2.28 -31.69 3.10
N ARG A 17 3.48 -32.15 2.69
CA ARG A 17 4.63 -32.25 3.59
C ARG A 17 5.10 -30.88 4.09
N LEU A 18 5.19 -29.91 3.18
CA LEU A 18 5.54 -28.53 3.52
C LEU A 18 4.50 -27.90 4.48
N GLY A 19 3.21 -28.16 4.25
CA GLY A 19 2.15 -27.71 5.14
C GLY A 19 2.30 -28.23 6.57
N LEU A 20 2.69 -29.49 6.74
CA LEU A 20 2.95 -30.08 8.06
C LEU A 20 4.17 -29.44 8.76
N GLU A 21 5.26 -29.20 8.03
CA GLU A 21 6.46 -28.55 8.58
C GLU A 21 6.19 -27.10 9.02
N VAL A 22 5.32 -26.39 8.29
CA VAL A 22 4.87 -25.05 8.66
C VAL A 22 4.01 -25.11 9.92
N LEU A 23 3.06 -26.04 9.99
CA LEU A 23 2.20 -26.22 11.16
C LEU A 23 3.01 -26.53 12.41
N GLU A 24 3.97 -27.45 12.33
CA GLU A 24 4.83 -27.80 13.47
C GLU A 24 5.66 -26.59 13.93
N ARG A 25 6.24 -25.83 12.99
CA ARG A 25 7.00 -24.62 13.29
C ARG A 25 6.12 -23.49 13.87
N ALA A 26 4.86 -23.41 13.47
CA ALA A 26 3.90 -22.48 14.05
C ALA A 26 3.52 -22.90 15.48
N SER A 27 3.24 -24.19 15.70
CA SER A 27 2.93 -24.74 17.01
C SER A 27 4.07 -24.54 18.02
N ARG A 28 5.34 -24.71 17.61
CA ARG A 28 6.50 -24.41 18.49
C ARG A 28 6.60 -22.94 18.91
N ARG A 29 5.95 -22.03 18.20
CA ARG A 29 5.92 -20.59 18.46
C ARG A 29 4.58 -20.11 19.01
N SER A 30 3.64 -21.01 19.27
CA SER A 30 2.34 -20.61 19.83
C SER A 30 2.54 -20.11 21.25
N VAL A 31 2.04 -18.91 21.52
CA VAL A 31 2.01 -18.32 22.86
C VAL A 31 0.62 -18.54 23.44
N ASP A 32 0.55 -19.11 24.64
CA ASP A 32 -0.68 -19.14 25.42
C ASP A 32 -0.87 -17.78 26.11
N TRP A 33 -1.82 -17.01 25.60
CA TRP A 33 -2.15 -15.70 26.16
C TRP A 33 -3.02 -15.80 27.43
N SER A 34 -3.51 -17.00 27.77
CA SER A 34 -4.41 -17.22 28.91
C SER A 34 -3.71 -17.14 30.27
N SER A 35 -2.38 -17.27 30.29
CA SER A 35 -1.56 -17.20 31.51
C SER A 35 -1.17 -15.77 31.91
N ILE A 36 -1.45 -14.79 31.05
CA ILE A 36 -1.30 -13.35 31.35
C ILE A 36 -2.61 -12.87 31.99
N SER A 37 -2.97 -13.44 33.13
CA SER A 37 -3.84 -12.71 34.07
C SER A 37 -2.94 -11.84 34.94
N PRO A 38 -3.32 -10.56 35.19
CA PRO A 38 -2.54 -9.67 36.05
C PRO A 38 -2.59 -10.22 37.48
N SER A 39 -1.60 -11.03 37.83
CA SER A 39 -1.40 -11.50 39.19
C SER A 39 -1.03 -10.31 40.06
N ARG A 40 -2.02 -9.79 40.77
CA ARG A 40 -1.89 -8.77 41.80
C ARG A 40 -1.14 -9.37 43.00
N SER A 41 0.18 -9.25 42.99
CA SER A 41 1.09 -9.54 44.11
C SER A 41 2.49 -9.10 43.68
N THR A 42 3.29 -8.31 44.40
CA THR A 42 3.42 -8.06 45.83
C THR A 42 4.21 -6.76 46.02
N THR A 43 3.80 -5.90 46.94
CA THR A 43 4.66 -4.88 47.56
C THR A 43 5.61 -5.53 48.57
N PRO A 44 6.83 -5.00 48.77
CA PRO A 44 7.50 -5.05 50.06
C PRO A 44 7.47 -3.66 50.72
N THR A 45 6.82 -3.64 51.87
CA THR A 45 6.90 -2.68 52.96
C THR A 45 8.33 -2.23 53.27
N GLU A 46 8.56 -0.92 53.48
CA GLU A 46 9.19 -0.38 54.70
C GLU A 46 9.21 1.16 54.72
N GLY A 47 8.58 1.75 55.75
CA GLY A 47 8.92 3.04 56.35
C GLY A 47 8.39 4.33 55.70
N ASN A 48 7.26 4.87 56.18
CA ASN A 48 7.24 6.07 57.06
C ASN A 48 5.79 6.54 57.30
N ALA A 49 5.56 7.06 58.50
CA ALA A 49 4.27 7.40 59.05
C ALA A 49 3.67 8.70 58.48
N GLY A 50 2.35 8.68 58.31
CA GLY A 50 1.48 9.82 58.59
C GLY A 50 1.40 10.93 57.54
N VAL A 51 0.62 10.69 56.49
CA VAL A 51 -0.36 11.66 55.97
C VAL A 51 -1.52 10.83 55.42
N GLU A 52 -2.71 10.99 56.01
CA GLU A 52 -3.96 10.64 55.34
C GLU A 52 -4.13 11.61 54.18
N GLU A 53 -3.57 11.26 53.03
CA GLU A 53 -4.00 11.81 51.77
C GLU A 53 -4.80 10.71 51.11
N GLN A 54 -6.11 10.89 51.08
CA GLN A 54 -7.01 10.27 50.12
C GLN A 54 -6.63 10.79 48.73
N GLY A 55 -5.40 10.52 48.31
CA GLY A 55 -4.87 10.78 46.98
C GLY A 55 -5.49 9.72 46.10
N ASP A 56 -6.63 10.08 45.55
CA ASP A 56 -7.35 9.42 44.47
C ASP A 56 -6.36 8.71 43.54
N SER A 57 -6.18 7.40 43.76
CA SER A 57 -5.35 6.53 42.93
C SER A 57 -6.11 6.20 41.64
N SER A 58 -6.71 7.22 41.03
CA SER A 58 -7.20 7.22 39.68
C SER A 58 -5.97 7.16 38.79
N HIS A 59 -5.38 5.97 38.70
CA HIS A 59 -4.83 5.53 37.43
C HIS A 59 -5.83 5.99 36.38
N THR A 60 -5.42 6.95 35.53
CA THR A 60 -6.19 7.38 34.35
C THR A 60 -6.90 6.15 33.83
N ASN A 61 -8.22 6.15 33.91
CA ASN A 61 -8.99 4.98 33.52
C ASN A 61 -8.58 4.68 32.07
N LEU A 62 -8.52 3.42 31.69
CA LEU A 62 -8.18 3.03 30.32
C LEU A 62 -9.11 3.77 29.31
N ASP A 63 -10.33 4.10 29.75
CA ASP A 63 -11.25 4.99 29.06
C ASP A 63 -10.71 6.42 28.91
N ASP A 64 -10.16 7.05 29.96
CA ASP A 64 -9.52 8.38 29.89
C ASP A 64 -8.32 8.40 28.93
N ALA A 65 -7.54 7.31 28.90
CA ALA A 65 -6.41 7.17 27.99
C ALA A 65 -6.89 7.08 26.52
N PHE A 66 -7.96 6.33 26.27
CA PHE A 66 -8.58 6.28 24.94
C PHE A 66 -9.22 7.60 24.54
N GLU A 67 -9.85 8.30 25.47
CA GLU A 67 -10.40 9.64 25.24
C GLU A 67 -9.29 10.61 24.84
N THR A 68 -8.15 10.57 25.54
CA THR A 68 -6.96 11.38 25.22
C THR A 68 -6.41 11.07 23.82
N ILE A 69 -6.30 9.79 23.45
CA ILE A 69 -5.82 9.39 22.10
C ILE A 69 -6.84 9.83 21.03
N ALA A 70 -8.13 9.65 21.28
CA ALA A 70 -9.20 10.07 20.37
C ALA A 70 -9.17 11.58 20.15
N GLU A 71 -8.98 12.36 21.21
CA GLU A 71 -8.82 13.81 21.11
C GLU A 71 -7.59 14.17 20.27
N PHE A 72 -6.44 13.53 20.50
CA PHE A 72 -5.24 13.77 19.70
C PHE A 72 -5.44 13.41 18.21
N MET A 73 -6.12 12.30 17.92
CA MET A 73 -6.48 11.92 16.55
C MET A 73 -7.42 12.95 15.90
N ALA A 74 -8.39 13.48 16.64
CA ALA A 74 -9.30 14.51 16.14
C ALA A 74 -8.57 15.83 15.88
N GLN A 75 -7.72 16.26 16.81
CA GLN A 75 -6.90 17.45 16.67
C GLN A 75 -5.95 17.34 15.48
N THR A 76 -5.21 16.25 15.36
CA THR A 76 -4.29 16.02 14.23
C THR A 76 -5.03 15.97 12.89
N THR A 77 -6.20 15.34 12.81
CA THR A 77 -7.05 15.35 11.61
C THR A 77 -7.46 16.77 11.24
N CYS A 78 -7.84 17.60 12.21
CA CYS A 78 -8.18 19.00 11.99
C CYS A 78 -6.97 19.80 11.46
N HIS A 79 -5.78 19.60 12.02
CA HIS A 79 -4.56 20.26 11.57
C HIS A 79 -4.16 19.84 10.15
N CYS A 80 -4.24 18.55 9.83
CA CYS A 80 -4.01 18.04 8.48
C CYS A 80 -5.03 18.65 7.50
N LYS A 81 -6.32 18.66 7.86
CA LYS A 81 -7.36 19.29 7.04
C LYS A 81 -7.04 20.76 6.80
N ASN A 82 -6.70 21.51 7.85
CA ASN A 82 -6.36 22.93 7.71
C ASN A 82 -5.14 23.13 6.83
N PHE A 83 -4.10 22.30 6.94
CA PHE A 83 -2.91 22.33 6.08
C PHE A 83 -3.25 22.08 4.61
N TYR A 84 -4.12 21.11 4.31
CA TYR A 84 -4.57 20.84 2.93
C TYR A 84 -5.58 21.85 2.39
N MET A 85 -6.35 22.50 3.26
CA MET A 85 -7.34 23.52 2.87
C MET A 85 -6.72 24.92 2.78
N SER A 86 -5.63 25.19 3.49
CA SER A 86 -4.78 26.33 3.20
C SER A 86 -4.09 26.05 1.87
N GLU A 87 -4.40 26.85 0.85
CA GLU A 87 -3.73 26.79 -0.46
C GLU A 87 -2.25 27.21 -0.30
N THR A 88 -1.45 26.28 0.23
CA THR A 88 0.00 26.32 0.17
C THR A 88 0.35 25.64 -1.13
N GLU A 89 0.62 26.43 -2.17
CA GLU A 89 1.16 25.93 -3.43
C GLU A 89 2.36 25.02 -3.12
N PRO A 90 2.30 23.72 -3.47
CA PRO A 90 3.35 22.79 -3.10
C PRO A 90 4.69 23.28 -3.64
N GLY A 91 5.74 23.25 -2.82
CA GLY A 91 7.08 23.58 -3.28
C GLY A 91 7.47 22.68 -4.46
N ILE A 92 8.36 23.14 -5.35
CA ILE A 92 8.81 22.34 -6.52
C ILE A 92 9.28 20.94 -6.09
N ASN A 93 9.98 20.86 -4.96
CA ASN A 93 10.51 19.63 -4.39
C ASN A 93 9.40 18.67 -3.89
N GLU A 94 8.30 19.22 -3.38
CA GLU A 94 7.13 18.47 -2.92
C GLU A 94 6.32 17.94 -4.11
N ARG A 95 6.20 18.74 -5.18
CA ARG A 95 5.63 18.28 -6.46
C ARG A 95 6.44 17.12 -7.02
N ASP A 96 7.77 17.22 -7.05
CA ASP A 96 8.63 16.13 -7.52
C ASP A 96 8.51 14.88 -6.64
N HIS A 97 8.41 15.03 -5.32
CA HIS A 97 8.20 13.91 -4.39
C HIS A 97 6.85 13.22 -4.62
N VAL A 98 5.76 13.98 -4.72
CA VAL A 98 4.41 13.45 -4.94
C VAL A 98 4.33 12.77 -6.31
N CYS A 99 4.87 13.38 -7.36
CA CYS A 99 4.94 12.78 -8.70
C CYS A 99 5.81 11.52 -8.74
N ARG A 100 6.84 11.41 -7.89
CA ARG A 100 7.75 10.26 -7.89
C ARG A 100 7.26 9.09 -7.05
N TYR A 101 6.57 9.35 -5.93
CA TYR A 101 6.24 8.32 -4.93
C TYR A 101 4.74 8.16 -4.68
N HIS A 102 3.94 9.18 -4.97
CA HIS A 102 2.50 9.21 -4.72
C HIS A 102 1.66 9.34 -5.99
N SER A 103 2.23 9.02 -7.16
CA SER A 103 1.54 9.00 -8.46
C SER A 103 0.44 7.94 -8.53
N ARG A 104 -0.63 8.15 -7.77
CA ARG A 104 -1.95 7.63 -8.02
C ARG A 104 -2.88 8.83 -8.19
N SER A 105 -2.97 9.26 -9.44
CA SER A 105 -3.81 10.35 -9.92
C SER A 105 -5.23 10.32 -9.31
N PRO A 106 -5.64 11.34 -8.53
CA PRO A 106 -7.04 11.65 -8.36
C PRO A 106 -7.52 12.33 -9.64
N GLN A 107 -8.50 11.71 -10.30
CA GLN A 107 -9.29 12.38 -11.33
C GLN A 107 -9.89 13.64 -10.69
N HIS A 108 -9.59 14.85 -11.19
CA HIS A 108 -10.51 16.00 -11.30
C HIS A 108 -9.80 17.28 -11.79
N THR A 109 -10.05 17.62 -13.06
CA THR A 109 -10.37 18.95 -13.62
C THR A 109 -9.61 20.22 -13.20
N GLY A 110 -8.75 20.71 -14.13
CA GLY A 110 -8.49 22.14 -14.47
C GLY A 110 -7.67 22.97 -13.47
N THR A 111 -6.70 23.82 -13.83
CA THR A 111 -6.35 24.51 -15.08
C THR A 111 -4.91 25.06 -15.02
N SER A 112 -4.16 24.85 -16.11
CA SER A 112 -3.20 25.79 -16.75
C SER A 112 -1.92 26.21 -15.98
N LEU A 113 -0.71 26.11 -16.54
CA LEU A 113 -0.34 26.74 -17.82
C LEU A 113 0.74 25.95 -18.59
N GLN A 114 0.36 25.62 -19.82
CA GLN A 114 1.17 25.67 -21.05
C GLN A 114 2.34 24.68 -21.19
N GLN A 115 2.00 23.47 -21.64
CA GLN A 115 2.55 23.04 -22.92
C GLN A 115 1.44 22.44 -23.78
N THR A 116 1.28 23.07 -24.94
CA THR A 116 0.24 22.89 -25.94
C THR A 116 0.02 21.43 -26.31
N ARG A 117 -1.18 20.87 -26.07
CA ARG A 117 -1.92 20.08 -27.07
C ARG A 117 -3.43 20.24 -26.87
N LYS A 118 -4.07 20.83 -27.87
CA LYS A 118 -5.53 20.84 -28.04
C LYS A 118 -5.94 19.42 -28.42
N HIS A 119 -6.77 18.76 -27.62
CA HIS A 119 -7.65 17.67 -28.07
C HIS A 119 -8.94 17.83 -27.26
N ALA A 120 -9.98 18.52 -27.74
CA ALA A 120 -10.85 18.09 -28.84
C ALA A 120 -11.14 16.60 -28.73
N ARG A 121 -12.34 16.26 -28.24
CA ARG A 121 -12.92 14.91 -28.23
C ARG A 121 -12.68 14.25 -29.60
N SER A 122 -11.68 13.39 -29.70
CA SER A 122 -11.41 12.59 -30.90
C SER A 122 -11.60 11.13 -30.54
N LEU A 123 -12.46 10.44 -31.30
CA LEU A 123 -12.86 9.03 -31.18
C LEU A 123 -11.72 8.01 -31.41
N HIS A 124 -10.46 8.46 -31.38
CA HIS A 124 -9.26 7.67 -31.59
C HIS A 124 -8.23 8.14 -30.57
N GLU A 125 -8.08 7.39 -29.48
CA GLU A 125 -7.12 7.68 -28.42
C GLU A 125 -5.80 6.98 -28.74
N ASP A 126 -4.82 7.75 -29.20
CA ASP A 126 -3.44 7.27 -29.28
C ASP A 126 -2.88 7.15 -27.85
N PHE A 127 -2.20 6.03 -27.55
CA PHE A 127 -1.57 5.82 -26.25
C PHE A 127 -0.05 5.85 -26.36
N HIS A 128 0.60 6.45 -25.36
CA HIS A 128 2.05 6.54 -25.26
C HIS A 128 2.55 5.59 -24.16
N ILE A 129 3.59 4.80 -24.45
CA ILE A 129 4.21 3.88 -23.49
C ILE A 129 5.71 4.15 -23.45
N GLU A 130 6.23 4.47 -22.26
CA GLU A 130 7.67 4.62 -22.03
C GLU A 130 8.26 3.29 -21.57
N VAL A 131 9.37 2.89 -22.17
CA VAL A 131 10.05 1.63 -21.87
C VAL A 131 11.56 1.83 -21.80
N SER A 132 12.25 0.94 -21.09
CA SER A 132 13.71 0.90 -21.12
C SER A 132 14.23 0.54 -22.52
N PRO A 133 15.50 0.84 -22.86
CA PRO A 133 16.07 0.40 -24.13
C PRO A 133 16.08 -1.13 -24.23
N GLY A 134 15.61 -1.68 -25.35
CA GLY A 134 15.45 -3.13 -25.50
C GLY A 134 14.72 -3.56 -26.77
N THR A 135 14.47 -4.86 -26.88
CA THR A 135 13.65 -5.45 -27.94
C THR A 135 12.33 -5.91 -27.36
N TYR A 136 11.23 -5.43 -27.95
CA TYR A 136 9.87 -5.62 -27.48
C TYR A 136 9.01 -6.28 -28.55
N MET A 137 8.09 -7.12 -28.11
CA MET A 137 7.03 -7.68 -28.95
C MET A 137 5.71 -7.03 -28.51
N ILE A 138 5.14 -6.22 -29.40
CA ILE A 138 3.96 -5.40 -29.11
C ILE A 138 2.78 -6.03 -29.84
N THR A 139 1.79 -6.45 -29.07
CA THR A 139 0.56 -7.06 -29.59
C THR A 139 -0.62 -6.16 -29.30
N ALA A 140 -1.41 -5.86 -30.34
CA ALA A 140 -2.63 -5.09 -30.25
C ALA A 140 -3.79 -5.92 -30.81
N GLY A 141 -4.97 -5.84 -30.18
CA GLY A 141 -6.16 -6.59 -30.57
C GLY A 141 -7.41 -6.04 -29.88
N THR A 142 -8.55 -6.14 -30.54
CA THR A 142 -9.89 -5.90 -29.97
C THR A 142 -10.67 -7.21 -29.98
N GLU A 143 -11.78 -7.27 -29.23
CA GLU A 143 -12.59 -8.50 -29.11
C GLU A 143 -13.06 -9.06 -30.47
N ASP A 144 -13.31 -8.16 -31.43
CA ASP A 144 -13.85 -8.49 -32.75
C ASP A 144 -12.80 -8.56 -33.88
N SER A 145 -11.51 -8.31 -33.59
CA SER A 145 -10.45 -8.24 -34.61
C SER A 145 -9.31 -9.23 -34.41
N GLN A 146 -8.61 -9.54 -35.51
CA GLN A 146 -7.42 -10.36 -35.45
C GLN A 146 -6.26 -9.59 -34.81
N GLN A 147 -5.63 -10.19 -33.79
CA GLN A 147 -4.48 -9.61 -33.12
C GLN A 147 -3.32 -9.35 -34.08
N GLN A 148 -2.73 -8.16 -33.99
CA GLN A 148 -1.54 -7.76 -34.72
C GLN A 148 -0.35 -7.70 -33.77
N THR A 149 0.75 -8.37 -34.11
CA THR A 149 1.98 -8.39 -33.31
C THR A 149 3.15 -7.84 -34.11
N ARG A 150 3.94 -6.94 -33.51
CA ARG A 150 5.15 -6.36 -34.11
C ARG A 150 6.34 -6.48 -33.18
N LEU A 151 7.48 -6.88 -33.72
CA LEU A 151 8.76 -6.89 -33.01
C LEU A 151 9.49 -5.57 -33.29
N VAL A 152 9.94 -4.91 -32.23
CA VAL A 152 10.53 -3.57 -32.29
C VAL A 152 11.77 -3.52 -31.42
N ARG A 153 12.80 -2.79 -31.85
CA ARG A 153 13.96 -2.46 -31.03
C ARG A 153 13.97 -0.96 -30.74
N ILE A 154 14.06 -0.59 -29.47
CA ILE A 154 14.01 0.81 -28.99
C ILE A 154 15.34 1.15 -28.33
N GLN A 155 16.04 2.19 -28.79
CA GLN A 155 17.26 2.72 -28.19
C GLN A 155 16.98 3.79 -27.12
N ALA A 156 17.99 4.13 -26.32
CA ALA A 156 17.86 5.19 -25.32
C ALA A 156 17.57 6.55 -25.97
N GLY A 157 16.51 7.22 -25.51
CA GLY A 157 16.04 8.50 -26.06
C GLY A 157 15.31 8.41 -27.40
N GLU A 158 15.08 7.18 -27.91
CA GLU A 158 14.32 6.95 -29.13
C GLU A 158 12.82 6.87 -28.84
N SER A 159 12.01 7.41 -29.74
CA SER A 159 10.56 7.28 -29.70
C SER A 159 10.05 6.85 -31.07
N MET A 160 9.06 5.96 -31.09
CA MET A 160 8.56 5.39 -32.32
C MET A 160 7.03 5.26 -32.28
N ASN A 161 6.38 5.72 -33.34
CA ASN A 161 4.93 5.62 -33.48
C ASN A 161 4.55 4.31 -34.15
N LEU A 162 3.63 3.58 -33.54
CA LEU A 162 3.09 2.34 -34.07
C LEU A 162 1.60 2.51 -34.34
N THR A 163 1.19 2.16 -35.56
CA THR A 163 -0.21 2.14 -35.96
C THR A 163 -0.64 0.70 -36.18
N PHE A 164 -1.67 0.27 -35.45
CA PHE A 164 -2.32 -1.02 -35.59
C PHE A 164 -3.70 -0.81 -36.19
N HIS A 165 -4.05 -1.59 -37.21
CA HIS A 165 -5.37 -1.56 -37.82
C HIS A 165 -6.19 -2.69 -37.21
N LEU A 166 -6.90 -2.39 -36.13
CA LEU A 166 -7.73 -3.33 -35.39
C LEU A 166 -9.17 -3.25 -35.89
#